data_AF-A0A2K2G612-F1
#
_entry.id   AF-A0A2K2G612-F1
#
_cell.length_a   1.000
_cell.length_b   1.000
_cell.length_c   1.000
_cell.angle_alpha   90.00
_cell.angle_beta   90.00
_cell.angle_gamma   90.00
#
_symmetry.space_group_name_H-M   'P 1'
#
loop_
_entity.id
_entity.type
_entity.pdbx_description
1 polymer ?
#
loop_
_entity_poly.entity_id
_entity_poly.type
_entity_poly.pdbx_seq_one_letter_code
_entity_poly.pdbx_strand_id
1 'polypeptide(L)'
;MENFDLGAWLTAVGYTILAAVGGLLAYVMREYDKGNPLNGWRALSEAVSSGFVGFLVMLMCQAMKIDPLWTGPIVGVFGWLGANVTIGFLEGFVYERFGVKLRANTDKRVRAAKAQEEDRP
;
A
#
# COMPACT_ATOMS: atom_id res chain seq x y z
N MET A 1 -4.24 -24.78 21.43
CA MET A 1 -3.05 -24.32 20.69
C MET A 1 -3.22 -24.83 19.29
N GLU A 2 -3.95 -24.08 18.47
CA GLU A 2 -4.29 -24.46 17.09
C GLU A 2 -3.02 -24.52 16.26
N ASN A 3 -2.93 -25.55 15.43
CA ASN A 3 -1.78 -25.85 14.59
C ASN A 3 -1.46 -24.65 13.69
N PHE A 4 -0.18 -24.27 13.62
CA PHE A 4 0.32 -23.35 12.60
C PHE A 4 -0.01 -23.95 11.23
N ASP A 5 -0.99 -23.38 10.53
CA ASP A 5 -1.33 -23.77 9.16
C ASP A 5 -0.20 -23.32 8.22
N LEU A 6 0.81 -24.18 8.08
CA LEU A 6 1.98 -23.94 7.24
C LEU A 6 1.60 -23.57 5.81
N GLY A 7 0.47 -24.08 5.30
CA GLY A 7 -0.04 -23.75 3.98
C GLY A 7 -0.42 -22.27 3.87
N ALA A 8 -1.21 -21.78 4.82
CA ALA A 8 -1.60 -20.38 4.87
C ALA A 8 -0.41 -19.42 4.97
N TRP A 9 0.59 -19.76 5.79
CA TRP A 9 1.83 -18.98 5.90
C TRP A 9 2.67 -19.01 4.63
N LEU A 10 2.77 -20.16 3.95
CA LEU A 10 3.47 -20.26 2.67
C LEU A 10 2.80 -19.40 1.59
N THR A 11 1.47 -19.42 1.54
CA THR A 11 0.69 -18.60 0.62
C THR A 11 0.88 -17.11 0.92
N ALA A 12 0.88 -16.72 2.19
CA ALA A 12 1.16 -15.33 2.59
C ALA A 12 2.56 -14.88 2.18
N VAL A 13 3.57 -15.73 2.37
CA VAL A 13 4.94 -15.47 1.89
C VAL A 13 4.95 -15.31 0.37
N GLY A 14 4.24 -16.16 -0.37
CA GLY A 14 4.11 -16.07 -1.83
C GLY A 14 3.56 -14.72 -2.29
N TYR A 15 2.46 -14.26 -1.69
CA TYR A 15 1.87 -12.95 -2.03
C TYR A 15 2.76 -11.78 -1.61
N THR A 16 3.46 -11.88 -0.48
CA THR A 16 4.42 -10.87 -0.02
C THR A 16 5.57 -10.72 -1.00
N ILE A 17 6.14 -11.83 -1.46
CA ILE A 17 7.21 -11.84 -2.47
C ILE A 17 6.70 -11.27 -3.80
N LEU A 18 5.51 -11.66 -4.23
CA LEU A 18 4.90 -11.13 -5.44
C LEU A 18 4.78 -9.59 -5.39
N ALA A 19 4.30 -9.05 -4.28
CA ALA A 19 4.19 -7.60 -4.09
C ALA A 19 5.56 -6.91 -4.01
N ALA A 20 6.53 -7.53 -3.33
CA ALA A 20 7.89 -7.01 -3.24
C ALA A 20 8.56 -6.91 -4.61
N VAL A 21 8.41 -7.95 -5.44
CA VAL A 21 8.89 -7.96 -6.83
C VAL A 21 8.15 -6.90 -7.66
N GLY A 22 6.84 -6.78 -7.50
CA GLY A 22 6.05 -5.73 -8.16
C GLY A 22 6.56 -4.31 -7.83
N GLY A 23 6.83 -4.04 -6.56
CA GLY A 23 7.38 -2.75 -6.12
C GLY A 23 8.79 -2.48 -6.63
N LEU A 24 9.64 -3.51 -6.60
CA LEU A 24 11.00 -3.41 -7.13
C LEU A 24 11.01 -3.10 -8.63
N LEU A 25 10.21 -3.83 -9.41
CA LEU A 25 10.10 -3.62 -10.86
C LEU A 25 9.51 -2.24 -11.18
N ALA A 26 8.51 -1.81 -10.42
CA ALA A 26 7.95 -0.47 -10.56
C ALA A 26 9.00 0.61 -10.27
N TYR A 27 9.83 0.45 -9.23
CA TYR A 27 10.94 1.37 -8.95
C TYR A 27 11.95 1.40 -10.09
N VAL A 28 12.41 0.23 -10.55
CA VAL A 28 13.42 0.14 -11.62
C VAL A 28 12.91 0.80 -12.90
N MET A 29 11.66 0.55 -13.30
CA MET A 29 11.10 1.19 -14.49
C MET A 29 10.88 2.69 -14.32
N ARG A 30 10.38 3.14 -13.16
CA ARG A 30 10.22 4.57 -12.88
C ARG A 30 11.55 5.32 -12.91
N GLU A 31 12.63 4.68 -12.46
CA GLU A 31 13.96 5.30 -12.43
C GLU A 31 14.64 5.25 -13.81
N TYR A 32 14.43 4.15 -14.55
CA TYR A 32 14.86 3.99 -15.94
C TYR A 32 14.20 5.02 -16.87
N ASP A 33 12.88 5.19 -16.77
CA ASP A 33 12.13 6.18 -17.57
C ASP A 33 12.56 7.62 -17.29
N LYS A 34 13.04 7.89 -16.06
CA LYS A 34 13.57 9.20 -15.66
C LYS A 34 15.05 9.40 -16.02
N GLY A 35 15.74 8.36 -16.49
CA GLY A 35 17.18 8.40 -16.76
C GLY A 35 18.04 8.56 -15.50
N ASN A 36 17.50 8.25 -14.32
CA ASN A 36 18.23 8.38 -13.07
C ASN A 36 19.09 7.14 -12.77
N PRO A 37 20.19 7.28 -12.01
CA PRO A 37 20.96 6.14 -11.56
C PRO A 37 20.16 5.29 -10.56
N LEU A 38 20.22 3.97 -10.73
CA LEU A 38 19.58 3.02 -9.81
C LEU A 38 20.28 3.05 -8.45
N ASN A 39 19.55 3.44 -7.41
CA ASN A 39 20.04 3.38 -6.04
C ASN A 39 19.58 2.08 -5.38
N GLY A 40 20.52 1.16 -5.11
CA GLY A 40 20.22 -0.14 -4.51
C GLY A 40 19.55 -0.07 -3.14
N TRP A 41 19.85 0.96 -2.33
CA TRP A 41 19.19 1.14 -1.03
C TRP A 41 17.74 1.57 -1.18
N ARG A 42 17.45 2.45 -2.15
CA ARG A 42 16.07 2.84 -2.48
C ARG A 42 15.29 1.67 -3.05
N ALA A 43 15.90 0.90 -3.95
CA ALA A 43 15.31 -0.31 -4.52
C ALA A 43 14.93 -1.33 -3.44
N LEU A 44 15.82 -1.58 -2.47
CA LEU A 44 15.55 -2.46 -1.34
C LEU A 44 14.41 -1.91 -0.47
N SER A 45 14.41 -0.62 -0.16
CA SER A 45 13.34 0.00 0.63
C SER A 45 11.98 -0.06 -0.05
N GLU A 46 11.93 0.10 -1.38
CA GLU A 46 10.69 -0.05 -2.15
C GLU A 46 10.23 -1.50 -2.15
N ALA A 47 11.12 -2.46 -2.38
CA ALA A 47 10.78 -3.88 -2.37
C ALA A 47 10.22 -4.33 -1.01
N VAL A 48 10.89 -3.96 0.08
CA VAL A 48 10.47 -4.32 1.45
C VAL A 48 9.14 -3.66 1.81
N SER A 49 8.99 -2.37 1.51
CA SER A 49 7.76 -1.63 1.81
C SER A 49 6.58 -2.12 0.97
N SER A 50 6.77 -2.38 -0.32
CA SER A 50 5.73 -2.98 -1.18
C SER A 50 5.37 -4.39 -0.75
N GLY A 51 6.35 -5.20 -0.32
CA GLY A 51 6.09 -6.53 0.25
C GLY A 51 5.22 -6.44 1.51
N PHE A 52 5.60 -5.59 2.45
CA PHE A 52 4.83 -5.36 3.69
C PHE A 52 3.39 -4.91 3.38
N VAL A 53 3.22 -3.95 2.48
CA VAL A 53 1.90 -3.44 2.16
C VAL A 53 1.08 -4.47 1.35
N GLY A 54 1.71 -5.25 0.48
CA GLY A 54 1.07 -6.38 -0.20
C GLY A 54 0.57 -7.45 0.76
N PHE A 55 1.30 -7.72 1.84
CA PHE A 55 0.83 -8.59 2.92
C PHE A 55 -0.42 -8.03 3.61
N LEU A 56 -0.46 -6.72 3.89
CA LEU A 56 -1.66 -6.08 4.45
C LEU A 56 -2.88 -6.17 3.51
N VAL A 57 -2.65 -5.97 2.21
CA VAL A 57 -3.69 -6.13 1.18
C VAL A 57 -4.20 -7.57 1.14
N MET A 58 -3.32 -8.56 1.24
CA MET A 58 -3.70 -9.97 1.29
C MET A 58 -4.60 -10.27 2.50
N LEU A 59 -4.23 -9.79 3.69
CA LEU A 59 -5.07 -9.90 4.89
C LEU A 59 -6.42 -9.21 4.72
N MET A 60 -6.45 -8.05 4.06
CA MET A 60 -7.68 -7.35 3.74
C MET A 60 -8.58 -8.17 2.79
N CYS A 61 -8.02 -8.75 1.73
CA CYS A 61 -8.74 -9.63 0.82
C CYS A 61 -9.33 -10.84 1.55
N GLN A 62 -8.57 -11.46 2.46
CA GLN A 62 -9.05 -12.55 3.31
C GLN A 62 -10.20 -12.11 4.22
N ALA A 63 -10.08 -10.94 4.87
CA ALA A 63 -11.13 -10.39 5.72
C ALA A 63 -12.41 -10.09 4.93
N MET A 64 -12.29 -9.72 3.66
CA MET A 64 -13.40 -9.49 2.74
C MET A 64 -13.94 -10.79 2.09
N LYS A 65 -13.36 -11.95 2.41
CA LYS A 65 -13.68 -13.25 1.80
C LYS A 65 -13.57 -13.23 0.26
N ILE A 66 -12.60 -12.48 -0.26
CA ILE A 66 -12.28 -12.46 -1.69
C ILE A 66 -11.61 -13.79 -2.07
N ASP A 67 -11.94 -14.29 -3.25
CA ASP A 67 -11.38 -15.53 -3.78
C ASP A 67 -9.83 -15.45 -3.90
N PRO A 68 -9.08 -16.50 -3.51
CA PRO A 68 -7.62 -16.53 -3.64
C PRO A 68 -7.10 -16.27 -5.06
N LEU A 69 -7.88 -16.65 -6.09
CA LEU A 69 -7.53 -16.42 -7.49
C LEU A 69 -7.46 -14.92 -7.82
N TRP A 70 -8.31 -14.11 -7.19
CA TRP A 70 -8.34 -12.65 -7.34
C TRP A 70 -7.39 -11.93 -6.39
N THR A 71 -7.06 -12.55 -5.25
CA THR A 71 -6.14 -11.97 -4.25
C THR A 71 -4.75 -11.75 -4.85
N GLY A 72 -4.22 -12.69 -5.64
CA GLY A 72 -2.90 -12.56 -6.27
C GLY A 72 -2.76 -11.34 -7.17
N PRO A 73 -3.63 -11.18 -8.20
CA PRO A 73 -3.67 -9.98 -9.04
C PRO A 73 -3.80 -8.69 -8.24
N ILE A 74 -4.69 -8.64 -7.24
CA ILE A 74 -4.90 -7.44 -6.41
C ILE A 74 -3.60 -7.08 -5.67
N VAL A 75 -3.01 -8.04 -4.96
CA VAL A 75 -1.76 -7.84 -4.21
C VAL A 75 -0.61 -7.42 -5.14
N GLY A 76 -0.51 -8.03 -6.33
CA GLY A 76 0.49 -7.67 -7.33
C GLY A 76 0.37 -6.23 -7.82
N VAL A 77 -0.85 -5.78 -8.15
CA VAL A 77 -1.11 -4.40 -8.58
C VAL A 77 -0.79 -3.41 -7.47
N PHE A 78 -1.20 -3.68 -6.23
CA PHE A 78 -0.89 -2.79 -5.11
C PHE A 78 0.62 -2.74 -4.80
N GLY A 79 1.32 -3.87 -4.92
CA GLY A 79 2.78 -3.91 -4.84
C GLY A 79 3.45 -3.03 -5.91
N TRP A 80 2.91 -3.04 -7.13
CA TRP A 80 3.37 -2.20 -8.24
C TRP A 80 3.09 -0.71 -8.07
N LEU A 81 1.91 -0.36 -7.55
CA LEU A 81 1.58 1.03 -7.22
C LEU A 81 2.58 1.61 -6.22
N GLY A 82 3.06 0.76 -5.31
CA GLY A 82 4.04 1.10 -4.29
C GLY A 82 3.39 1.32 -2.94
N ALA A 83 4.22 1.28 -1.90
CA ALA A 83 3.76 1.34 -0.51
C ALA A 83 3.00 2.64 -0.18
N ASN A 84 3.48 3.80 -0.65
CA ASN A 84 2.89 5.10 -0.32
C ASN A 84 1.46 5.28 -0.85
N VAL A 85 1.18 4.82 -2.07
CA VAL A 85 -0.17 4.92 -2.65
C VAL A 85 -1.10 3.94 -1.94
N THR A 86 -0.62 2.73 -1.73
CA THR A 86 -1.43 1.65 -1.17
C THR A 86 -1.74 1.87 0.31
N ILE A 87 -0.80 2.39 1.11
CA ILE A 87 -1.04 2.70 2.53
C ILE A 87 -2.13 3.77 2.69
N GLY A 88 -2.15 4.78 1.82
CA GLY A 88 -3.20 5.82 1.84
C GLY A 88 -4.58 5.25 1.50
N PHE A 89 -4.65 4.29 0.56
CA PHE A 89 -5.87 3.55 0.27
C PHE A 89 -6.32 2.70 1.47
N LEU A 90 -5.39 1.95 2.08
CA LEU A 90 -5.67 1.14 3.26
C LEU A 90 -6.11 1.99 4.46
N GLU A 91 -5.48 3.13 4.70
CA GLU A 91 -5.90 4.06 5.74
C GLU A 91 -7.36 4.44 5.54
N GLY A 92 -7.74 4.88 4.34
CA GLY A 92 -9.14 5.20 4.02
C GLY A 92 -10.10 4.05 4.36
N PHE A 93 -9.76 2.84 3.92
CA PHE A 93 -10.55 1.64 4.20
C PHE A 93 -10.66 1.33 5.70
N VAL A 94 -9.55 1.40 6.43
CA VAL A 94 -9.49 1.17 7.88
C VAL A 94 -10.33 2.21 8.62
N TYR A 95 -10.16 3.49 8.30
CA TYR A 95 -10.91 4.57 8.93
C TYR A 95 -12.42 4.47 8.68
N GLU A 96 -12.84 4.12 7.46
CA GLU A 96 -14.25 3.82 7.16
C GLU A 96 -14.76 2.63 7.97
N ARG A 97 -13.96 1.56 8.10
CA ARG A 97 -14.33 0.38 8.88
C ARG A 97 -14.49 0.67 10.37
N PHE A 98 -13.67 1.57 10.93
CA PHE A 98 -13.74 2.01 12.32
C PHE A 98 -14.71 3.18 12.55
N GLY A 99 -15.38 3.68 11.51
CA GLY A 99 -16.33 4.80 11.63
C GLY A 99 -15.67 6.15 11.95
N VAL A 100 -14.34 6.25 11.80
CA VAL A 100 -13.57 7.47 12.07
C VAL A 100 -13.54 8.29 10.79
N LYS A 101 -14.26 9.41 10.74
CA LYS A 101 -14.30 10.27 9.55
C LYS A 101 -12.95 10.98 9.36
N LEU A 102 -12.21 10.60 8.31
CA LEU A 102 -10.99 11.30 7.86
C LEU A 102 -11.20 12.82 7.61
N ARG A 103 -12.47 13.23 7.39
CA ARG A 103 -12.88 14.62 7.16
C ARG A 103 -12.43 15.61 8.25
N ALA A 104 -12.15 15.17 9.47
CA ALA A 104 -11.67 16.07 10.51
C ALA A 104 -10.32 16.74 10.17
N ASN A 105 -9.49 16.14 9.30
CA ASN A 105 -8.21 16.72 8.89
C ASN A 105 -8.36 17.57 7.60
N THR A 106 -9.09 17.09 6.59
CA THR A 106 -9.34 17.84 5.36
C THR A 106 -10.15 19.12 5.60
N ASP A 107 -11.18 19.08 6.45
CA ASP A 107 -11.93 20.29 6.80
C ASP A 107 -11.06 21.29 7.56
N LYS A 108 -10.14 20.83 8.41
CA LYS A 108 -9.17 21.72 9.08
C LYS A 108 -8.19 22.34 8.09
N ARG A 109 -7.67 21.58 7.12
CA ARG A 109 -6.75 22.11 6.10
C ARG A 109 -7.43 23.07 5.14
N VAL A 110 -8.67 22.77 4.72
CA VAL A 110 -9.46 23.66 3.86
C VAL A 110 -9.85 24.93 4.61
N ARG A 111 -10.21 24.85 5.89
CA ARG A 111 -10.45 26.04 6.72
C ARG A 111 -9.18 26.86 6.95
N ALA A 112 -8.04 26.21 7.19
CA ALA A 112 -6.76 26.90 7.35
C ALA A 112 -6.31 27.58 6.04
N ALA A 113 -6.51 26.94 4.89
CA ALA A 113 -6.22 27.53 3.58
C ALA A 113 -7.15 28.71 3.26
N LYS A 114 -8.46 28.59 3.55
CA LYS A 114 -9.41 29.71 3.39
C LYS A 114 -9.11 30.88 4.31
N ALA A 115 -8.71 30.62 5.56
CA ALA A 115 -8.30 31.67 6.49
C ALA A 115 -7.02 32.39 6.02
N GLN A 116 -6.11 31.71 5.32
CA GLN A 116 -4.93 32.33 4.71
C GLN A 116 -5.24 33.14 3.44
N GLU A 117 -6.33 32.83 2.74
CA GLU A 117 -6.80 33.61 1.60
C GLU A 117 -7.58 34.87 2.02
N GLU A 118 -8.29 34.81 3.15
CA GLU A 118 -9.05 35.94 3.71
C GLU A 118 -8.15 36.98 4.42
N ASP A 119 -6.96 36.58 4.88
CA ASP A 119 -5.97 37.45 5.56
C ASP A 119 -4.89 37.99 4.59
N ARG A 120 -5.06 37.80 3.28
CA ARG A 120 -4.18 38.37 2.24
C ARG A 120 -4.74 39.75 1.82
N PRO A 121 -4.03 40.87 2.05
CA PRO A 121 -4.51 42.22 1.72
C PRO A 121 -4.63 42.48 0.22
#